data_AF-A0A8T4F866-F1
#
_entry.id   AF-A0A8T4F866-F1
#
_cell.length_a   1.000
_cell.length_b   1.000
_cell.length_c   1.000
_cell.angle_alpha   90.00
_cell.angle_beta   90.00
_cell.angle_gamma   90.00
#
_symmetry.space_group_name_H-M   'P 1'
#
loop_
_entity.id
_entity.type
_entity.pdbx_description
1 polymer ?
#
loop_
_entity_poly.entity_id
_entity_poly.type
_entity_poly.pdbx_seq_one_letter_code
_entity_poly.pdbx_strand_id
1 'polypeptide(L)'
;MSTGSTGSAALSRAEILAQARRWLGLTGRPNALTRAYADRNGSEYLAAAWCDISVTEWARRSGNAGPVLPNGDRAWTVKHAEDGRGLGRWHPGTSENIRKHARPGCVVFFDWDGSDAIANIDHVGVIERVLPDGRLQTIEANTGDAVKRRIRSAAVVAGFWDPDYEGEDDMAAIDDIAEAVYKRLTGTVTDDLWAAREGLFKAGDKVDPRTALRQIWAYGKDSYAQSRAILARLDAQDATIRALASRDGAVDVEALLARIREEIGSITVHLDAAEPPPAGV
;
A
#
# COMPACT_ATOMS: atom_id res chain seq x y z
N MET A 1 21.49 30.28 -28.69
CA MET A 1 21.70 30.72 -27.29
C MET A 1 20.51 30.21 -26.49
N SER A 2 20.70 29.09 -25.79
CA SER A 2 19.65 28.46 -24.99
C SER A 2 19.56 29.21 -23.66
N THR A 3 18.48 29.95 -23.46
CA THR A 3 18.18 30.60 -22.17
C THR A 3 17.80 29.51 -21.18
N GLY A 4 18.76 29.15 -20.31
CA GLY A 4 18.52 28.26 -19.20
C GLY A 4 17.46 28.86 -18.28
N SER A 5 16.34 28.15 -18.13
CA SER A 5 15.37 28.39 -17.09
C SER A 5 16.05 28.13 -15.75
N THR A 6 16.48 29.17 -15.06
CA THR A 6 16.81 29.12 -13.64
C THR A 6 15.54 28.78 -12.89
N GLY A 7 15.31 27.49 -12.62
CA GLY A 7 14.22 27.06 -11.76
C GLY A 7 14.36 27.76 -10.41
N SER A 8 13.33 28.50 -10.02
CA SER A 8 13.15 28.91 -8.63
C SER A 8 13.30 27.67 -7.76
N ALA A 9 14.21 27.68 -6.78
CA ALA A 9 14.32 26.56 -5.84
C ALA A 9 12.97 26.47 -5.10
N ALA A 10 12.15 25.49 -5.46
CA ALA A 10 10.86 25.30 -4.84
C ALA A 10 11.05 25.04 -3.34
N LEU A 11 10.31 25.77 -2.51
CA LEU A 11 10.30 25.58 -1.07
C LEU A 11 9.76 24.18 -0.78
N SER A 12 10.62 23.23 -0.46
CA SER A 12 10.22 21.82 -0.36
C SER A 12 10.87 21.10 0.83
N ARG A 13 10.13 20.12 1.38
CA ARG A 13 10.65 19.18 2.40
C ARG A 13 11.85 18.41 1.86
N ALA A 14 11.84 18.09 0.57
CA ALA A 14 12.92 17.38 -0.08
C ALA A 14 14.25 18.15 0.04
N GLU A 15 14.24 19.45 -0.20
CA GLU A 15 15.46 20.27 -0.17
C GLU A 15 16.01 20.48 1.24
N ILE A 16 15.17 20.72 2.25
CA ILE A 16 15.68 20.82 3.64
C ILE A 16 16.29 19.50 4.10
N LEU A 17 15.68 18.36 3.73
CA LEU A 17 16.22 17.04 4.05
C LEU A 17 17.50 16.74 3.26
N ALA A 18 17.57 17.13 1.99
CA ALA A 18 18.78 17.01 1.18
C ALA A 18 19.92 17.80 1.83
N GLN A 19 19.66 19.02 2.30
CA GLN A 19 20.65 19.80 3.04
C GLN A 19 21.05 19.12 4.33
N ALA A 20 20.12 18.73 5.20
CA ALA A 20 20.44 18.06 6.46
C ALA A 20 21.31 16.80 6.23
N ARG A 21 20.99 15.99 5.20
CA ARG A 21 21.75 14.78 4.85
C ARG A 21 23.19 15.06 4.41
N ARG A 22 23.45 16.16 3.70
CA ARG A 22 24.81 16.53 3.24
C ARG A 22 25.79 16.71 4.39
N TRP A 23 25.28 17.04 5.59
CA TRP A 23 26.10 17.31 6.76
C TRP A 23 26.30 16.11 7.66
N LEU A 24 25.72 14.94 7.35
CA LEU A 24 25.91 13.73 8.16
C LEU A 24 27.40 13.41 8.31
N GLY A 25 27.83 13.23 9.56
CA GLY A 25 29.23 13.00 9.90
C GLY A 25 30.06 14.26 10.13
N LEU A 26 29.53 15.47 9.90
CA LEU A 26 30.18 16.69 10.37
C LEU A 26 30.31 16.65 11.89
N THR A 27 31.50 16.94 12.42
CA THR A 27 31.81 16.90 13.86
C THR A 27 32.48 18.17 14.35
N GLY A 28 32.42 18.39 15.66
CA GLY A 28 33.19 19.42 16.34
C GLY A 28 32.60 20.82 16.21
N ARG A 29 33.11 21.73 17.03
CA ARG A 29 32.90 23.18 16.91
C ARG A 29 34.20 23.92 17.21
N PRO A 30 34.51 25.03 16.50
CA PRO A 30 33.72 25.60 15.41
C PRO A 30 33.76 24.74 14.14
N ASN A 31 32.64 24.70 13.43
CA ASN A 31 32.48 24.00 12.16
C ASN A 31 31.86 24.92 11.11
N ALA A 32 31.66 24.43 9.88
CA ALA A 32 31.15 25.26 8.80
C ALA A 32 29.74 25.86 9.07
N LEU A 33 28.89 25.16 9.82
CA LEU A 33 27.56 25.64 10.19
C LEU A 33 27.65 26.71 11.28
N THR A 34 28.44 26.47 12.35
CA THR A 34 28.60 27.46 13.43
C THR A 34 29.33 28.71 12.96
N ARG A 35 30.29 28.60 12.04
CA ARG A 35 30.97 29.75 11.42
C ARG A 35 29.99 30.58 10.60
N ALA A 36 29.26 29.96 9.68
CA ALA A 36 28.30 30.68 8.84
C ALA A 36 27.22 31.40 9.66
N TYR A 37 26.74 30.77 10.74
CA TYR A 37 25.80 31.39 11.65
C TYR A 37 26.44 32.55 12.45
N ALA A 38 27.64 32.35 12.99
CA ALA A 38 28.37 33.36 13.76
C ALA A 38 28.71 34.60 12.93
N ASP A 39 29.02 34.42 11.63
CA ASP A 39 29.29 35.54 10.71
C ASP A 39 28.11 36.52 10.61
N ARG A 40 26.88 36.05 10.86
CA ARG A 40 25.66 36.87 10.83
C ARG A 40 25.15 37.28 12.20
N ASN A 41 25.41 36.48 13.23
CA ASN A 41 24.73 36.60 14.52
C ASN A 41 25.68 36.88 15.71
N GLY A 42 27.00 36.83 15.53
CA GLY A 42 27.98 37.08 16.59
C GLY A 42 28.97 35.94 16.81
N SER A 43 30.20 36.28 17.16
CA SER A 43 31.32 35.34 17.31
C SER A 43 31.13 34.30 18.42
N GLU A 44 30.29 34.59 19.42
CA GLU A 44 29.92 33.69 20.52
C GLU A 44 29.30 32.37 20.03
N TYR A 45 28.64 32.40 18.86
CA TYR A 45 28.01 31.22 18.28
C TYR A 45 29.01 30.22 17.68
N LEU A 46 30.29 30.58 17.54
CA LEU A 46 31.34 29.65 17.11
C LEU A 46 31.48 28.43 18.03
N ALA A 47 31.25 28.63 19.34
CA ALA A 47 31.41 27.61 20.37
C ALA A 47 30.07 27.19 21.04
N ALA A 48 28.95 27.78 20.63
CA ALA A 48 27.63 27.49 21.20
C ALA A 48 27.17 26.04 20.92
N ALA A 49 26.14 25.59 21.64
CA ALA A 49 25.38 24.42 21.22
C ALA A 49 24.75 24.71 19.85
N TRP A 50 24.84 23.76 18.92
CA TRP A 50 24.62 24.04 17.50
C TRP A 50 23.55 23.15 16.84
N CYS A 51 22.66 22.55 17.64
CA CYS A 51 21.52 21.79 17.13
C CYS A 51 20.61 22.68 16.28
N ASP A 52 20.12 23.79 16.84
CA ASP A 52 19.19 24.68 16.16
C ASP A 52 19.87 25.61 15.14
N ILE A 53 21.13 25.98 15.42
CA ILE A 53 22.01 26.65 14.45
C ILE A 53 22.05 25.86 13.14
N SER A 54 22.13 24.53 13.24
CA SER A 54 22.17 23.68 12.04
C SER A 54 20.83 23.67 11.30
N VAL A 55 19.70 23.63 12.01
CA VAL A 55 18.38 23.73 11.37
C VAL A 55 18.24 25.06 10.65
N THR A 56 18.70 26.16 11.27
CA THR A 56 18.78 27.48 10.63
C THR A 56 19.60 27.44 9.33
N GLU A 57 20.80 26.85 9.38
CA GLU A 57 21.67 26.76 8.21
C GLU A 57 21.09 25.85 7.13
N TRP A 58 20.47 24.73 7.49
CA TRP A 58 19.82 23.83 6.53
C TRP A 58 18.63 24.51 5.85
N ALA A 59 17.81 25.25 6.61
CA ALA A 59 16.71 26.05 6.07
C ALA A 59 17.24 27.11 5.09
N ARG A 60 18.24 27.90 5.48
CA ARG A 60 18.83 28.92 4.60
C ARG A 60 19.43 28.34 3.32
N ARG A 61 20.23 27.27 3.44
CA ARG A 61 20.91 26.65 2.30
C ARG A 61 19.98 25.88 1.37
N SER A 62 18.81 25.47 1.85
CA SER A 62 17.77 24.84 1.03
C SER A 62 16.83 25.85 0.39
N GLY A 63 16.94 27.15 0.72
CA GLY A 63 15.96 28.17 0.34
C GLY A 63 14.74 28.23 1.25
N ASN A 64 14.57 27.28 2.18
CA ASN A 64 13.43 27.16 3.09
C ASN A 64 13.48 28.10 4.32
N ALA A 65 14.24 29.20 4.27
CA ALA A 65 14.31 30.14 5.40
C ALA A 65 12.95 30.75 5.73
N GLY A 66 12.14 31.11 4.72
CA GLY A 66 10.79 31.67 4.93
C GLY A 66 9.90 30.76 5.78
N PRO A 67 9.61 29.52 5.34
CA PRO A 67 8.71 28.64 6.07
C PRO A 67 9.26 28.10 7.39
N VAL A 68 10.56 27.85 7.48
CA VAL A 68 11.18 27.22 8.67
C VAL A 68 11.59 28.26 9.73
N LEU A 69 11.95 29.48 9.31
CA LEU A 69 12.47 30.53 10.18
C LEU A 69 11.58 31.80 10.09
N PRO A 70 10.28 31.70 10.39
CA PRO A 70 9.31 32.78 10.15
C PRO A 70 9.64 34.06 10.89
N ASN A 71 10.31 33.99 12.06
CA ASN A 71 10.79 35.17 12.77
C ASN A 71 12.34 35.22 12.88
N GLY A 72 13.05 34.78 11.83
CA GLY A 72 14.51 34.90 11.70
C GLY A 72 15.34 33.73 12.25
N ASP A 73 16.65 33.90 12.31
CA ASP A 73 17.61 32.84 12.70
C ASP A 73 17.32 32.28 14.11
N ARG A 74 17.59 30.99 14.28
CA ARG A 74 17.39 30.26 15.54
C ARG A 74 18.65 29.54 16.00
N ALA A 75 19.07 29.87 17.22
CA ALA A 75 20.04 29.11 17.98
C ALA A 75 19.42 28.53 19.28
N TRP A 76 18.23 29.01 19.66
CA TRP A 76 17.53 28.60 20.88
C TRP A 76 16.25 27.85 20.54
N THR A 77 16.26 26.55 20.87
CA THR A 77 15.22 25.57 20.56
C THR A 77 13.83 26.00 21.02
N VAL A 78 13.72 26.56 22.23
CA VAL A 78 12.44 27.03 22.80
C VAL A 78 11.81 28.09 21.89
N LYS A 79 12.57 29.06 21.40
CA LYS A 79 12.04 30.10 20.50
C LYS A 79 11.56 29.53 19.18
N HIS A 80 12.27 28.56 18.64
CA HIS A 80 11.88 27.90 17.40
C HIS A 80 10.60 27.06 17.57
N ALA A 81 10.44 26.38 18.70
CA ALA A 81 9.17 25.71 19.04
C ALA A 81 8.03 26.71 19.24
N GLU A 82 8.30 27.86 19.87
CA GLU A 82 7.32 28.95 20.05
C GLU A 82 6.84 29.53 18.71
N ASP A 83 7.67 29.57 17.68
CA ASP A 83 7.24 29.99 16.33
C ASP A 83 6.16 29.06 15.79
N GLY A 84 6.42 27.75 15.79
CA GLY A 84 5.45 26.74 15.35
C GLY A 84 4.15 26.81 16.15
N ARG A 85 4.25 27.05 17.47
CA ARG A 85 3.07 27.28 18.32
C ARG A 85 2.32 28.55 17.94
N GLY A 86 3.04 29.66 17.71
CA GLY A 86 2.45 30.94 17.32
C GLY A 86 1.72 30.89 15.97
N LEU A 87 2.21 30.03 15.06
CA LEU A 87 1.56 29.76 13.77
C LEU A 87 0.38 28.78 13.86
N GLY A 88 0.12 28.20 15.04
CA GLY A 88 -0.94 27.20 15.21
C GLY A 88 -0.62 25.83 14.58
N ARG A 89 0.66 25.54 14.32
CA ARG A 89 1.12 24.32 13.63
C ARG A 89 1.92 23.38 14.54
N TRP A 90 1.98 23.71 15.82
CA TRP A 90 2.58 22.87 16.85
C TRP A 90 1.71 21.66 17.18
N HIS A 91 2.35 20.50 17.23
CA HIS A 91 1.76 19.25 17.66
C HIS A 91 2.58 18.69 18.84
N PRO A 92 1.95 18.39 19.99
CA PRO A 92 2.59 17.65 21.08
C PRO A 92 3.14 16.30 20.58
N GLY A 93 4.27 15.84 21.12
CA GLY A 93 5.01 14.68 20.62
C GLY A 93 4.42 13.30 20.89
N THR A 94 3.11 13.21 21.17
CA THR A 94 2.45 11.94 21.43
C THR A 94 2.52 11.01 20.21
N SER A 95 2.48 9.69 20.45
CA SER A 95 2.49 8.70 19.36
C SER A 95 1.31 8.87 18.40
N GLU A 96 0.17 9.35 18.89
CA GLU A 96 -1.00 9.66 18.06
C GLU A 96 -0.72 10.84 17.12
N ASN A 97 -0.25 11.96 17.67
CA ASN A 97 0.07 13.14 16.89
C ASN A 97 1.17 12.86 15.87
N ILE A 98 2.22 12.12 16.25
CA ILE A 98 3.28 11.71 15.33
C ILE A 98 2.68 10.97 14.12
N ARG A 99 1.82 9.95 14.34
CA ARG A 99 1.22 9.20 13.23
C ARG A 99 0.33 10.07 12.35
N LYS A 100 -0.40 11.00 12.95
CA LYS A 100 -1.38 11.83 12.23
C LYS A 100 -0.73 12.97 11.46
N HIS A 101 0.21 13.68 12.09
CA HIS A 101 0.70 14.98 11.64
C HIS A 101 2.18 15.03 11.28
N ALA A 102 3.02 14.13 11.81
CA ALA A 102 4.44 14.19 11.48
C ALA A 102 4.67 13.75 10.02
N ARG A 103 5.54 14.49 9.32
CA ARG A 103 5.94 14.22 7.95
C ARG A 103 7.46 14.44 7.82
N PRO A 104 8.11 13.87 6.80
CA PRO A 104 9.46 14.26 6.44
C PRO A 104 9.56 15.79 6.29
N GLY A 105 10.62 16.40 6.82
CA GLY A 105 10.83 17.84 6.78
C GLY A 105 10.19 18.63 7.93
N CYS A 106 9.35 18.03 8.79
CA CYS A 106 8.92 18.70 10.02
C CYS A 106 10.13 18.94 10.94
N VAL A 107 10.08 20.05 11.69
CA VAL A 107 11.05 20.34 12.75
C VAL A 107 10.56 19.68 14.04
N VAL A 108 11.40 18.83 14.64
CA VAL A 108 11.07 18.06 15.83
C VAL A 108 11.95 18.47 17.00
N PHE A 109 11.35 18.56 18.17
CA PHE A 109 11.95 19.03 19.41
C PHE A 109 11.88 17.94 20.48
N PHE A 110 12.92 17.85 21.28
CA PHE A 110 13.08 16.80 22.27
C PHE A 110 13.25 17.39 23.67
N ASP A 111 12.66 16.71 24.63
CA ASP A 111 12.78 16.91 26.06
C ASP A 111 13.19 15.56 26.64
N TRP A 112 14.42 15.47 27.13
CA TRP A 112 14.98 14.22 27.60
C TRP A 112 14.40 13.77 28.94
N ASP A 113 13.88 14.72 29.72
CA ASP A 113 13.21 14.47 30.99
C ASP A 113 11.73 14.14 30.81
N GLY A 114 11.18 14.32 29.60
CA GLY A 114 9.84 13.85 29.21
C GLY A 114 8.70 14.63 29.86
N SER A 115 8.91 15.93 30.13
CA SER A 115 7.86 16.81 30.66
C SER A 115 6.88 17.32 29.59
N ASP A 116 7.26 17.19 28.32
CA ASP A 116 6.54 17.67 27.13
C ASP A 116 6.34 19.20 27.07
N ALA A 117 7.02 19.95 27.95
CA ALA A 117 6.91 21.39 28.02
C ALA A 117 7.88 22.06 27.03
N ILE A 118 7.37 23.02 26.23
CA ILE A 118 8.21 23.82 25.32
C ILE A 118 9.37 24.50 26.04
N ALA A 119 9.16 24.92 27.29
CA ALA A 119 10.19 25.57 28.10
C ALA A 119 11.36 24.64 28.48
N ASN A 120 11.15 23.32 28.41
CA ASN A 120 12.12 22.28 28.81
C ASN A 120 12.74 21.56 27.59
N ILE A 121 12.62 22.13 26.39
CA ILE A 121 13.21 21.52 25.20
C ILE A 121 14.74 21.59 25.24
N ASP A 122 15.37 20.43 25.19
CA ASP A 122 16.83 20.26 25.18
C ASP A 122 17.43 20.26 23.77
N HIS A 123 16.68 19.79 22.78
CA HIS A 123 17.25 19.46 21.48
C HIS A 123 16.25 19.59 20.34
N VAL A 124 16.78 19.66 19.12
CA VAL A 124 16.00 19.81 17.89
C VAL A 124 16.65 19.03 16.75
N GLY A 125 15.84 18.58 15.80
CA GLY A 125 16.28 18.02 14.53
C GLY A 125 15.20 18.15 13.46
N VAL A 126 15.44 17.52 12.31
CA VAL A 126 14.45 17.42 11.23
C VAL A 126 14.01 15.96 11.10
N ILE A 127 12.69 15.73 10.99
CA ILE A 127 12.13 14.41 10.77
C ILE A 127 12.49 13.96 9.36
N GLU A 128 13.23 12.86 9.24
CA GLU A 128 13.55 12.25 7.95
C GLU A 128 12.50 11.22 7.54
N ARG A 129 11.93 10.49 8.52
CA ARG A 129 10.90 9.47 8.29
C ARG A 129 10.11 9.16 9.55
N VAL A 130 8.80 8.96 9.40
CA VAL A 130 7.94 8.34 10.43
C VAL A 130 7.98 6.82 10.24
N LEU A 131 8.34 6.09 11.29
CA LEU A 131 8.43 4.62 11.26
C LEU A 131 7.05 3.99 11.56
N PRO A 132 6.77 2.76 11.06
CA PRO A 132 5.47 2.11 11.24
C PRO A 132 5.04 1.92 12.70
N ASP A 133 6.01 1.79 13.61
CA ASP A 133 5.77 1.63 15.05
C ASP A 133 5.48 2.97 15.77
N GLY A 134 5.55 4.10 15.07
CA GLY A 134 5.33 5.44 15.63
C GLY A 134 6.60 6.10 16.17
N ARG A 135 7.78 5.51 15.96
CA ARG A 135 9.07 6.19 16.21
C ARG A 135 9.43 7.12 15.06
N LEU A 136 10.31 8.07 15.34
CA LEU A 136 10.81 9.03 14.35
C LEU A 136 12.26 8.71 14.00
N GLN A 137 12.56 8.61 12.71
CA GLN A 137 13.93 8.73 12.21
C GLN A 137 14.21 10.19 11.89
N THR A 138 15.32 10.70 12.42
CA THR A 138 15.65 12.13 12.43
C THR A 138 17.09 12.37 12.01
N ILE A 139 17.36 13.58 11.52
CA ILE A 139 18.72 14.11 11.37
C ILE A 139 18.88 15.22 12.40
N GLU A 140 19.87 15.03 13.26
CA GLU A 140 20.10 15.86 14.44
C GLU A 140 21.56 16.33 14.40
N ALA A 141 21.78 17.63 14.55
CA ALA A 141 23.12 18.20 14.71
C ALA A 141 23.47 18.36 16.18
N ASN A 142 24.76 18.47 16.49
CA ASN A 142 25.25 18.54 17.87
C ASN A 142 24.85 17.32 18.73
N THR A 143 24.53 16.17 18.13
CA THR A 143 24.30 14.92 18.86
C THR A 143 25.64 14.28 19.19
N GLY A 144 26.15 14.56 20.39
CA GLY A 144 27.53 14.23 20.76
C GLY A 144 28.51 14.95 19.83
N ASP A 145 28.31 16.26 19.72
CA ASP A 145 29.09 17.20 18.90
C ASP A 145 29.25 16.79 17.43
N ALA A 146 28.19 16.23 16.84
CA ALA A 146 28.18 15.78 15.45
C ALA A 146 26.77 15.79 14.84
N VAL A 147 26.70 15.82 13.51
CA VAL A 147 25.47 15.56 12.75
C VAL A 147 25.27 14.07 12.59
N LYS A 148 24.18 13.54 13.12
CA LYS A 148 23.90 12.12 13.12
C LYS A 148 22.45 11.83 12.77
N ARG A 149 22.25 10.66 12.17
CA ARG A 149 20.92 10.06 12.05
C ARG A 149 20.56 9.36 13.35
N ARG A 150 19.32 9.52 13.82
CA ARG A 150 18.81 8.93 15.04
C ARG A 150 17.43 8.34 14.83
N ILE A 151 17.07 7.41 15.71
CA ILE A 151 15.71 6.93 15.88
C ILE A 151 15.30 7.28 17.30
N ARG A 152 14.18 7.99 17.44
CA ARG A 152 13.68 8.50 18.71
C ARG A 152 12.28 7.93 18.98
N SER A 153 12.02 7.55 20.22
CA SER A 153 10.66 7.19 20.65
C SER A 153 9.85 8.46 20.89
N ALA A 154 8.52 8.33 20.86
CA ALA A 154 7.63 9.42 21.23
C ALA A 154 7.85 9.92 22.68
N ALA A 155 8.38 9.08 23.57
CA ALA A 155 8.55 9.39 24.99
C ALA A 155 9.59 10.49 25.28
N VAL A 156 10.40 10.87 24.29
CA VAL A 156 11.39 11.95 24.42
C VAL A 156 11.10 13.10 23.46
N VAL A 157 9.97 13.07 22.76
CA VAL A 157 9.58 14.11 21.81
C VAL A 157 8.66 15.07 22.54
N ALA A 158 9.12 16.29 22.83
CA ALA A 158 8.28 17.33 23.39
C ALA A 158 7.18 17.74 22.40
N GLY A 159 7.56 17.84 21.13
CA GLY A 159 6.64 18.10 20.03
C GLY A 159 7.35 18.39 18.74
N PHE A 160 6.57 18.71 17.73
CA PHE A 160 7.05 19.05 16.41
C PHE A 160 6.08 20.02 15.77
N TRP A 161 6.54 20.73 14.76
CA TRP A 161 5.65 21.47 13.89
C TRP A 161 6.05 21.24 12.44
N ASP A 162 5.07 21.37 11.58
CA ASP A 162 5.23 21.23 10.16
C ASP A 162 5.42 22.62 9.54
N PRO A 163 6.55 22.94 8.88
CA PRO A 163 6.70 24.21 8.15
C PRO A 163 5.86 24.28 6.87
N ASP A 164 5.59 25.50 6.37
CA ASP A 164 4.64 25.74 5.25
C ASP A 164 5.39 25.78 3.92
N TYR A 165 5.86 24.62 3.48
CA TYR A 165 6.62 24.51 2.24
C TYR A 165 5.72 24.81 1.02
N GLU A 166 6.07 25.81 0.21
CA GLU A 166 5.35 26.12 -1.04
C GLU A 166 5.63 25.06 -2.12
N GLY A 167 4.63 24.24 -2.44
CA GLY A 167 4.68 23.29 -3.56
C GLY A 167 4.44 21.82 -3.21
N GLU A 168 3.96 21.54 -2.00
CA GLU A 168 3.65 20.18 -1.56
C GLU A 168 2.17 20.06 -1.19
N ASP A 169 1.32 20.10 -2.22
CA ASP A 169 0.16 19.23 -2.19
C ASP A 169 0.71 17.79 -2.09
N ASP A 170 0.25 17.04 -1.10
CA ASP A 170 0.59 15.63 -0.80
C ASP A 170 0.54 14.66 -2.03
N MET A 171 0.08 15.14 -3.18
CA MET A 171 -0.12 14.43 -4.44
C MET A 171 1.18 14.00 -5.14
N ALA A 172 2.21 14.84 -5.23
CA ALA A 172 3.40 14.50 -6.04
C ALA A 172 4.18 13.31 -5.45
N ALA A 173 4.31 13.24 -4.13
CA ALA A 173 4.96 12.12 -3.44
C ALA A 173 4.10 10.85 -3.46
N ILE A 174 2.77 10.98 -3.42
CA ILE A 174 1.86 9.84 -3.60
C ILE A 174 1.94 9.31 -5.03
N ASP A 175 2.01 10.18 -6.04
CA ASP A 175 2.09 9.78 -7.45
C ASP A 175 3.41 9.07 -7.76
N ASP A 176 4.55 9.56 -7.25
CA ASP A 176 5.84 8.89 -7.41
C ASP A 176 5.87 7.51 -6.74
N ILE A 177 5.28 7.39 -5.54
CA ILE A 177 5.15 6.11 -4.84
C ILE A 177 4.16 5.19 -5.57
N ALA A 178 3.03 5.72 -6.04
CA ALA A 178 2.01 4.98 -6.77
C ALA A 178 2.54 4.48 -8.10
N GLU A 179 3.30 5.28 -8.84
CA GLU A 179 3.94 4.91 -10.10
C GLU A 179 5.01 3.84 -9.88
N ALA A 180 5.81 3.96 -8.82
CA ALA A 180 6.80 2.95 -8.46
C ALA A 180 6.14 1.60 -8.10
N VAL A 181 5.02 1.63 -7.36
CA VAL A 181 4.22 0.44 -7.02
C VAL A 181 3.54 -0.13 -8.27
N TYR A 182 2.96 0.71 -9.12
CA TYR A 182 2.29 0.32 -10.36
C TYR A 182 3.26 -0.36 -11.33
N LYS A 183 4.47 0.20 -11.49
CA LYS A 183 5.54 -0.38 -12.31
C LYS A 183 6.03 -1.72 -11.77
N ARG A 184 6.14 -1.87 -10.44
CA ARG A 184 6.56 -3.13 -9.80
C ARG A 184 5.53 -4.25 -9.95
N LEU A 185 4.25 -3.90 -9.92
CA LEU A 185 3.14 -4.86 -10.03
C LEU A 185 2.72 -5.14 -11.48
N THR A 186 3.21 -4.36 -12.45
CA THR A 186 2.97 -4.60 -13.87
C THR A 186 3.94 -5.66 -14.39
N GLY A 187 3.41 -6.83 -14.75
CA GLY A 187 4.18 -7.93 -15.33
C GLY A 187 4.12 -7.94 -16.85
N THR A 188 5.12 -8.56 -17.49
CA THR A 188 5.08 -8.88 -18.93
C THR A 188 4.64 -10.34 -19.08
N VAL A 189 3.65 -10.60 -19.94
CA VAL A 189 3.16 -11.94 -20.21
C VAL A 189 4.22 -12.72 -20.98
N THR A 190 4.65 -13.84 -20.41
CA THR A 190 5.57 -14.79 -21.03
C THR A 190 4.82 -15.88 -21.80
N ASP A 191 5.47 -16.48 -22.79
CA ASP A 191 4.86 -17.46 -23.70
C ASP A 191 4.45 -18.77 -22.98
N ASP A 192 5.01 -19.00 -21.80
CA ASP A 192 4.75 -20.17 -20.97
C ASP A 192 3.57 -19.99 -20.00
N LEU A 193 3.04 -18.77 -19.86
CA LEU A 193 1.81 -18.52 -19.10
C LEU A 193 0.62 -19.24 -19.75
N TRP A 194 -0.13 -20.00 -18.96
CA TRP A 194 -1.33 -20.70 -19.43
C TRP A 194 -2.30 -19.75 -20.16
N ALA A 195 -2.50 -18.53 -19.66
CA ALA A 195 -3.36 -17.53 -20.30
C ALA A 195 -2.86 -17.07 -21.69
N ALA A 196 -1.54 -17.08 -21.94
CA ALA A 196 -0.98 -16.82 -23.27
C ALA A 196 -1.23 -18.02 -24.21
N ARG A 197 -1.13 -19.25 -23.68
CA ARG A 197 -1.37 -20.49 -24.43
C ARG A 197 -2.83 -20.64 -24.86
N GLU A 198 -3.77 -20.18 -24.05
CA GLU A 198 -5.21 -20.14 -24.37
C GLU A 198 -5.59 -18.94 -25.27
N GLY A 199 -4.62 -18.11 -25.68
CA GLY A 199 -4.86 -16.96 -26.55
C GLY A 199 -5.59 -15.79 -25.89
N LEU A 200 -5.71 -15.77 -24.56
CA LEU A 200 -6.33 -14.68 -23.80
C LEU A 200 -5.43 -13.44 -23.72
N PHE A 201 -4.13 -13.64 -23.83
CA PHE A 201 -3.11 -12.60 -23.96
C PHE A 201 -2.12 -12.97 -25.05
N LYS A 202 -1.48 -11.96 -25.63
CA LYS A 202 -0.32 -12.17 -26.48
C LYS A 202 0.93 -12.17 -25.62
N ALA A 203 1.88 -13.03 -25.99
CA ALA A 203 3.25 -12.94 -25.56
C ALA A 203 3.75 -11.49 -25.68
N GLY A 204 4.25 -10.92 -24.59
CA GLY A 204 4.72 -9.54 -24.53
C GLY A 204 3.69 -8.49 -24.09
N ASP A 205 2.42 -8.85 -23.91
CA ASP A 205 1.43 -7.93 -23.36
C ASP A 205 1.79 -7.53 -21.91
N LYS A 206 1.57 -6.25 -21.57
CA LYS A 206 1.71 -5.78 -20.18
C LYS A 206 0.40 -5.96 -19.45
N VAL A 207 0.42 -6.76 -18.39
CA VAL A 207 -0.76 -6.93 -17.52
C VAL A 207 -0.56 -6.06 -16.29
N ASP A 208 -1.37 -5.01 -16.22
CA ASP A 208 -1.41 -4.10 -15.08
C ASP A 208 -2.40 -4.57 -13.99
N PRO A 209 -2.28 -4.07 -12.75
CA PRO A 209 -3.11 -4.50 -11.62
C PRO A 209 -4.62 -4.31 -11.83
N ARG A 210 -5.06 -3.27 -12.56
CA ARG A 210 -6.49 -3.07 -12.84
C ARG A 210 -7.00 -4.12 -13.81
N THR A 211 -6.22 -4.43 -14.84
CA THR A 211 -6.53 -5.50 -15.79
C THR A 211 -6.57 -6.86 -15.10
N ALA A 212 -5.63 -7.15 -14.19
CA ALA A 212 -5.61 -8.38 -13.39
C ALA A 212 -6.85 -8.53 -12.48
N LEU A 213 -7.26 -7.47 -11.79
CA LEU A 213 -8.47 -7.47 -10.95
C LEU A 213 -9.75 -7.70 -11.78
N ARG A 214 -9.85 -7.04 -12.94
CA ARG A 214 -10.97 -7.25 -13.87
C ARG A 214 -11.06 -8.70 -14.34
N GLN A 215 -9.91 -9.35 -14.54
CA GLN A 215 -9.85 -10.77 -14.89
C GLN A 215 -10.26 -11.67 -13.74
N ILE A 216 -9.74 -11.47 -12.52
CA ILE A 216 -10.16 -12.25 -11.34
C ILE A 216 -11.68 -12.20 -11.18
N TRP A 217 -12.28 -11.03 -11.39
CA TRP A 217 -13.74 -10.87 -11.36
C TRP A 217 -14.44 -11.64 -12.50
N ALA A 218 -13.91 -11.60 -13.72
CA ALA A 218 -14.45 -12.37 -14.85
C ALA A 218 -14.35 -13.89 -14.62
N TYR A 219 -13.20 -14.39 -14.15
CA TYR A 219 -13.01 -15.80 -13.77
C TYR A 219 -13.97 -16.23 -12.66
N GLY A 220 -14.17 -15.38 -11.65
CA GLY A 220 -15.14 -15.64 -10.59
C GLY A 220 -16.58 -15.74 -11.12
N LYS A 221 -16.96 -14.87 -12.06
CA LYS A 221 -18.29 -14.88 -12.67
C LYS A 221 -18.53 -16.12 -13.53
N ASP A 222 -17.56 -16.52 -14.35
CA ASP A 222 -17.69 -17.69 -15.22
C ASP A 222 -17.65 -19.00 -14.42
N SER A 223 -16.78 -19.09 -13.40
CA SER A 223 -16.75 -20.23 -12.49
C SER A 223 -18.06 -20.38 -11.71
N TYR A 224 -18.67 -19.27 -11.30
CA TYR A 224 -19.99 -19.27 -10.66
C TYR A 224 -21.09 -19.74 -11.62
N ALA A 225 -21.06 -19.31 -12.89
CA ALA A 225 -22.01 -19.75 -13.90
C ALA A 225 -21.87 -21.26 -14.21
N GLN A 226 -20.64 -21.76 -14.35
CA GLN A 226 -20.35 -23.19 -14.53
C GLN A 226 -20.81 -24.02 -13.32
N SER A 227 -20.55 -23.54 -12.11
CA SER A 227 -20.98 -24.20 -10.87
C SER A 227 -22.51 -24.34 -10.81
N ARG A 228 -23.26 -23.30 -11.19
CA ARG A 228 -24.73 -23.37 -11.28
C ARG A 228 -25.21 -24.35 -12.34
N ALA A 229 -24.55 -24.40 -13.50
CA ALA A 229 -24.90 -25.34 -14.55
C ALA A 229 -24.66 -26.80 -14.13
N ILE A 230 -23.60 -27.07 -13.37
CA ILE A 230 -23.32 -28.39 -12.79
C ILE A 230 -24.40 -28.77 -11.77
N LEU A 231 -24.75 -27.87 -10.85
CA LEU A 231 -25.82 -28.10 -9.87
C LEU A 231 -27.16 -28.41 -10.56
N ALA A 232 -27.53 -27.65 -11.60
CA ALA A 232 -28.76 -27.89 -12.34
C ALA A 232 -28.77 -29.27 -13.06
N ARG A 233 -27.61 -29.73 -13.54
CA ARG A 233 -27.48 -31.08 -14.13
C ARG A 233 -27.61 -32.17 -13.07
N LEU A 234 -27.04 -31.96 -11.88
CA LEU A 234 -27.19 -32.88 -10.74
C LEU A 234 -28.66 -32.98 -10.30
N ASP A 235 -29.35 -31.84 -10.15
CA ASP A 235 -30.77 -31.83 -9.79
C ASP A 235 -31.64 -32.56 -10.84
N ALA A 236 -31.33 -32.40 -12.12
CA ALA A 236 -32.03 -33.10 -13.21
C ALA A 236 -31.76 -34.61 -13.20
N GLN A 237 -30.53 -35.03 -12.87
CA GLN A 237 -30.20 -36.44 -12.68
C GLN A 237 -30.92 -37.02 -11.47
N ASP A 238 -30.94 -36.32 -10.34
CA ASP A 238 -31.67 -36.71 -9.14
C ASP A 238 -33.18 -36.88 -9.41
N ALA A 239 -33.78 -35.97 -10.17
CA ALA A 239 -35.17 -36.08 -10.59
C ALA A 239 -35.42 -37.32 -11.48
N THR A 240 -34.49 -37.61 -12.39
CA THR A 240 -34.55 -38.79 -13.27
C THR A 240 -34.42 -40.09 -12.47
N ILE A 241 -33.47 -40.14 -11.54
CA ILE A 241 -33.26 -41.30 -10.65
C ILE A 241 -34.51 -41.54 -9.80
N ARG A 242 -35.11 -40.49 -9.22
CA ARG A 242 -36.36 -40.60 -8.46
C ARG A 242 -37.52 -41.09 -9.31
N ALA A 243 -37.64 -40.62 -10.56
CA ALA A 243 -38.66 -41.07 -11.49
C ALA A 243 -38.49 -42.55 -11.87
N LEU A 244 -37.26 -42.99 -12.14
CA LEU A 244 -36.95 -44.41 -12.39
C LEU A 244 -37.27 -45.28 -11.17
N ALA A 245 -36.83 -44.86 -9.97
CA ALA A 245 -37.11 -45.58 -8.73
C ALA A 245 -38.63 -45.68 -8.43
N SER A 246 -39.40 -44.64 -8.76
CA SER A 246 -40.87 -44.65 -8.62
C SER A 246 -41.56 -45.55 -9.66
N ARG A 247 -40.99 -45.67 -10.87
CA ARG A 247 -41.49 -46.63 -11.88
C ARG A 247 -41.23 -48.06 -11.45
N ASP A 248 -40.02 -48.36 -10.95
CA ASP A 248 -39.67 -49.70 -10.49
C ASP A 248 -40.48 -50.13 -9.26
N GLY A 249 -40.79 -49.21 -8.35
CA GLY A 249 -41.70 -49.48 -7.23
C GLY A 249 -43.17 -49.69 -7.64
N ALA A 250 -43.56 -49.32 -8.86
CA ALA A 250 -44.93 -49.43 -9.38
C ALA A 250 -45.13 -50.62 -10.33
N VAL A 251 -44.06 -51.34 -10.70
CA VAL A 251 -44.19 -52.57 -11.50
C VAL A 251 -44.53 -53.73 -10.58
N ASP A 252 -45.82 -54.08 -10.52
CA ASP A 252 -46.27 -55.34 -9.93
C ASP A 252 -45.88 -56.50 -10.87
N VAL A 253 -44.72 -57.09 -10.58
CA VAL A 253 -44.12 -58.18 -11.36
C VAL A 253 -45.02 -59.40 -11.41
N GLU A 254 -45.79 -59.69 -10.35
CA GLU A 254 -46.70 -60.83 -10.29
C GLU A 254 -47.92 -60.62 -11.20
N ALA A 255 -48.49 -59.41 -11.19
CA ALA A 255 -49.59 -59.06 -12.10
C ALA A 255 -49.16 -59.09 -13.58
N LEU A 256 -47.94 -58.64 -13.88
CA LEU A 256 -47.37 -58.69 -15.23
C LEU A 256 -47.15 -60.14 -15.70
N LEU A 257 -46.59 -60.99 -14.84
CA LEU A 257 -46.38 -62.40 -15.14
C LEU A 257 -47.70 -63.15 -15.34
N ALA A 258 -48.74 -62.82 -14.57
CA ALA A 258 -50.07 -63.39 -14.76
C ALA A 258 -50.64 -63.08 -16.16
N ARG A 259 -50.54 -61.82 -16.60
CA ARG A 259 -51.01 -61.38 -17.93
C ARG A 259 -50.23 -62.04 -19.08
N ILE A 260 -48.91 -62.18 -18.93
CA ILE A 260 -48.07 -62.85 -19.92
C ILE A 260 -48.46 -64.32 -20.07
N ARG A 261 -48.72 -65.02 -18.95
CA ARG A 261 -49.18 -66.42 -19.00
C ARG A 261 -50.54 -66.56 -19.68
N GLU A 262 -51.46 -65.64 -19.42
CA GLU A 262 -52.78 -65.62 -20.06
C GLU A 262 -52.67 -65.42 -21.58
N GLU A 263 -51.87 -64.46 -22.02
CA GLU A 263 -51.67 -64.24 -23.46
C GLU A 263 -50.97 -65.42 -24.15
N ILE A 264 -49.93 -66.02 -23.54
CA ILE A 264 -49.28 -67.21 -24.11
C ILE A 264 -50.27 -68.38 -24.19
N GLY A 265 -51.13 -68.55 -23.19
CA GLY A 265 -52.18 -69.57 -23.19
C GLY A 265 -53.22 -69.39 -24.30
N SER A 266 -53.41 -68.15 -24.79
CA SER A 266 -54.35 -67.84 -25.88
C SER A 266 -53.80 -68.12 -27.28
N ILE A 267 -52.49 -68.36 -27.42
CA ILE A 267 -51.86 -68.63 -28.71
C ILE A 267 -52.22 -70.05 -29.15
N THR A 268 -53.08 -70.16 -30.16
CA THR A 268 -53.45 -71.45 -30.77
C THR A 268 -52.57 -71.69 -32.00
N VAL A 269 -51.74 -72.72 -31.95
CA VAL A 269 -50.90 -73.14 -33.09
C VAL A 269 -51.67 -74.20 -33.89
N HIS A 270 -52.05 -73.87 -35.12
CA HIS A 270 -52.61 -74.84 -36.06
C HIS A 270 -51.48 -75.52 -36.83
N LEU A 271 -51.39 -76.85 -36.69
CA LEU A 271 -50.50 -77.69 -37.49
C LEU A 271 -51.34 -78.33 -38.60
N ASP A 272 -51.20 -77.89 -39.84
CA ASP A 272 -51.84 -78.52 -40.98
C ASP A 272 -51.14 -79.86 -41.28
N ALA A 273 -51.77 -80.97 -40.90
CA ALA A 273 -51.36 -82.31 -41.31
C ALA A 273 -52.04 -82.66 -42.64
N ALA A 274 -51.25 -82.88 -43.69
CA ALA A 274 -51.73 -83.25 -45.01
C ALA A 274 -52.44 -84.63 -44.99
N GLU A 275 -53.67 -84.68 -45.50
CA GLU A 275 -54.45 -85.93 -45.61
C GLU A 275 -53.81 -86.95 -46.58
N PRO A 276 -53.86 -88.26 -46.27
CA PRO A 276 -53.38 -89.30 -47.17
C PRO A 276 -54.33 -89.53 -48.36
N PRO A 277 -53.81 -89.89 -49.55
CA PRO A 277 -54.61 -90.00 -50.77
C PRO A 277 -55.62 -91.17 -50.74
N PRO A 278 -56.80 -91.02 -51.37
CA PRO A 278 -57.87 -92.01 -51.34
C PRO A 278 -57.62 -93.24 -52.23
N ALA A 279 -58.17 -94.38 -51.80
CA ALA A 279 -58.01 -95.71 -52.38
C ALA A 279 -58.75 -95.91 -53.71
N GLY A 280 -58.13 -96.64 -54.65
CA GLY A 280 -58.72 -97.00 -55.95
C GLY A 280 -58.73 -98.52 -56.20
N VAL A 281 -59.96 -99.03 -56.43
CA VAL A 281 -60.48 -100.23 -57.13
C VAL A 281 -59.87 -101.61 -56.83
#